data_AF-A0A7S4Q7W8-F1
#
_entry.id   AF-A0A7S4Q7W8-F1
#
_cell.length_a   1.000
_cell.length_b   1.000
_cell.length_c   1.000
_cell.angle_alpha   90.00
_cell.angle_beta   90.00
_cell.angle_gamma   90.00
#
_symmetry.space_group_name_H-M   'P 1'
#
loop_
_entity.id
_entity.type
_entity.pdbx_description
1 polymer ?
#
loop_
_entity_poly.entity_id
_entity_poly.type
_entity_poly.pdbx_seq_one_letter_code
_entity_poly.pdbx_strand_id
1 'polypeptide(L)'
;ASLTQVSSCPGPPCRPRPALGSMAEAEAEGHKRLGNELLAAGKPAEAAEAYSLAIQTDPSASALWSNRSAALLRAGDASGALRDAEEAARLSPEWPKAQLRRAKAFEALGRHGDAIEACSLGEAAATAAGSPEAEAKEFRRLRSALSAAAAVAKKDSSAGAVVGSTTEGGLSAHAVRGALIAPFFDGTVSVETGDGWARPWRLPHADRDLYDECLGAQAACAAVRIVGRTVGRMLRITASVATPPGVDAATLERNGGYPMEYELSVNGEFFGTQRLGASQGAHVATFAGLPPGEKDLELWLPPAVALDVHSVDAGEPIERPLSDPRPVWVCYGSSICHGGPTQASPSGTWPCLCSRLANVRVVNLGFGGQCFLDQGVARAIRDMPCDCISLKVRAVPSGQP
;
A
#
# COMPACT_ATOMS: atom_id res chain seq x y z
N ALA A 1 -52.63 38.59 39.76
CA ALA A 1 -53.49 37.46 39.36
C ALA A 1 -53.18 37.12 37.91
N SER A 2 -53.05 35.82 37.66
CA SER A 2 -52.37 35.11 36.57
C SER A 2 -52.65 35.55 35.13
N LEU A 3 -51.58 35.53 34.32
CA LEU A 3 -51.61 35.38 32.88
C LEU A 3 -51.83 33.91 32.50
N THR A 4 -52.61 33.73 31.45
CA THR A 4 -53.13 32.51 30.84
C THR A 4 -52.04 31.55 30.35
N GLN A 5 -52.11 30.28 30.77
CA GLN A 5 -51.44 29.16 30.11
C GLN A 5 -52.40 28.52 29.10
N VAL A 6 -51.95 28.39 27.85
CA VAL A 6 -52.50 27.45 26.88
C VAL A 6 -51.59 26.23 26.91
N SER A 7 -52.10 25.07 27.29
CA SER A 7 -51.38 23.80 27.22
C SER A 7 -52.18 22.80 26.40
N SER A 8 -51.47 22.18 25.47
CA SER A 8 -51.87 21.34 24.35
C SER A 8 -52.54 20.02 24.71
N CYS A 9 -53.35 19.51 23.78
CA CYS A 9 -53.95 18.17 23.82
C CYS A 9 -52.87 17.06 23.68
N PRO A 10 -53.07 15.88 24.32
CA PRO A 10 -52.15 14.75 24.19
C PRO A 10 -52.45 13.93 22.93
N GLY A 11 -51.45 13.76 22.05
CA GLY A 11 -51.47 12.78 20.97
C GLY A 11 -51.30 11.33 21.49
N PRO A 12 -51.62 10.31 20.66
CA PRO A 12 -51.59 8.91 21.10
C PRO A 12 -50.15 8.45 21.40
N PRO A 13 -49.96 7.42 22.25
CA PRO A 13 -48.63 6.97 22.63
C PRO A 13 -47.88 6.38 21.43
N CYS A 14 -46.74 6.99 21.08
CA CYS A 14 -45.79 6.41 20.15
C CYS A 14 -45.28 5.08 20.71
N ARG A 15 -45.49 3.97 19.98
CA ARG A 15 -44.78 2.73 20.24
C ARG A 15 -43.28 2.95 19.99
N PRO A 16 -42.37 2.42 20.82
CA PRO A 16 -40.95 2.54 20.59
C PRO A 16 -40.60 1.83 19.26
N ARG A 17 -39.95 2.58 18.36
CA ARG A 17 -39.35 2.03 17.14
C ARG A 17 -38.10 1.22 17.59
N PRO A 18 -37.89 -0.03 17.13
CA PRO A 18 -36.67 -0.75 17.48
C PRO A 18 -35.45 0.02 16.97
N ALA A 19 -34.39 0.05 17.76
CA ALA A 19 -33.16 0.76 17.45
C ALA A 19 -32.54 0.19 16.16
N LEU A 20 -32.23 1.06 15.20
CA LEU A 20 -31.64 0.71 13.89
C LEU A 20 -30.36 -0.16 13.98
N GLY A 21 -29.66 -0.16 15.12
CA GLY A 21 -28.47 -0.99 15.34
C GLY A 21 -28.75 -2.50 15.42
N SER A 22 -29.90 -2.92 15.95
CA SER A 22 -30.15 -4.37 16.18
C SER A 22 -30.46 -5.16 14.91
N MET A 23 -30.97 -4.50 13.86
CA MET A 23 -31.23 -5.14 12.57
C MET A 23 -29.93 -5.33 11.77
N ALA A 24 -29.04 -4.33 11.78
CA ALA A 24 -27.75 -4.41 11.09
C ALA A 24 -26.83 -5.48 11.72
N GLU A 25 -26.80 -5.57 13.05
CA GLU A 25 -26.05 -6.63 13.75
C GLU A 25 -26.61 -8.03 13.43
N ALA A 26 -27.94 -8.18 13.38
CA ALA A 26 -28.59 -9.45 13.00
C ALA A 26 -28.34 -9.82 11.54
N GLU A 27 -28.24 -8.83 10.65
CA GLU A 27 -27.93 -9.01 9.23
C GLU A 27 -26.47 -9.44 9.02
N ALA A 28 -25.51 -8.80 9.71
CA ALA A 28 -24.10 -9.19 9.70
C ALA A 28 -23.91 -10.63 10.21
N GLU A 29 -24.62 -11.00 11.29
CA GLU A 29 -24.60 -12.36 11.83
C GLU A 29 -25.20 -13.38 10.85
N GLY A 30 -26.26 -13.00 10.13
CA GLY A 30 -26.87 -13.80 9.08
C GLY A 30 -25.88 -14.12 7.95
N HIS A 31 -25.19 -13.10 7.43
CA HIS A 31 -24.16 -13.26 6.41
C HIS A 31 -22.95 -14.07 6.90
N LYS A 32 -22.52 -13.88 8.16
CA LYS A 32 -21.47 -14.69 8.78
C LYS A 32 -21.86 -16.17 8.83
N ARG A 33 -23.10 -16.49 9.23
CA ARG A 33 -23.60 -17.86 9.28
C ARG A 33 -23.65 -18.48 7.89
N LEU A 34 -24.15 -17.74 6.89
CA LEU A 34 -24.16 -18.18 5.50
C LEU A 34 -22.73 -18.50 4.99
N GLY A 35 -21.76 -17.63 5.28
CA GLY A 35 -20.35 -17.90 4.92
C GLY A 35 -19.81 -19.17 5.55
N ASN A 36 -20.14 -19.44 6.82
CA ASN A 36 -19.74 -20.68 7.50
C ASN A 36 -20.37 -21.93 6.85
N GLU A 37 -21.66 -21.87 6.50
CA GLU A 37 -22.39 -22.95 5.82
C GLU A 37 -21.80 -23.23 4.44
N LEU A 38 -21.50 -22.19 3.65
CA LEU A 38 -20.88 -22.31 2.33
C LEU A 38 -19.46 -22.89 2.42
N LEU A 39 -18.68 -22.52 3.44
CA LEU A 39 -17.40 -23.16 3.69
C LEU A 39 -17.55 -24.65 4.03
N ALA A 40 -18.53 -25.01 4.85
CA ALA A 40 -18.82 -26.41 5.17
C ALA A 40 -19.28 -27.20 3.93
N ALA A 41 -20.02 -26.55 3.02
CA ALA A 41 -20.47 -27.11 1.75
C ALA A 41 -19.37 -27.18 0.67
N GLY A 42 -18.14 -26.76 0.96
CA GLY A 42 -17.03 -26.82 0.01
C GLY A 42 -17.07 -25.74 -1.07
N LYS A 43 -17.77 -24.64 -0.84
CA LYS A 43 -17.93 -23.51 -1.78
C LYS A 43 -17.17 -22.26 -1.26
N PRO A 44 -15.82 -22.26 -1.32
CA PRO A 44 -15.01 -21.23 -0.67
C PRO A 44 -15.14 -19.84 -1.31
N ALA A 45 -15.33 -19.74 -2.64
CA ALA A 45 -15.53 -18.45 -3.30
C ALA A 45 -16.87 -17.79 -2.89
N GLU A 46 -17.97 -18.55 -2.91
CA GLU A 46 -19.28 -18.08 -2.46
C GLU A 46 -19.28 -17.69 -0.98
N ALA A 47 -18.53 -18.42 -0.15
CA ALA A 47 -18.35 -18.07 1.26
C ALA A 47 -17.61 -16.74 1.44
N ALA A 48 -16.60 -16.46 0.61
CA ALA A 48 -15.87 -15.19 0.66
C ALA A 48 -16.78 -13.99 0.34
N GLU A 49 -17.72 -14.15 -0.60
CA GLU A 49 -18.75 -13.15 -0.89
C GLU A 49 -19.69 -12.93 0.30
N ALA A 50 -20.18 -14.01 0.92
CA ALA A 50 -21.03 -13.90 2.10
C ALA A 50 -20.33 -13.19 3.27
N TYR A 51 -19.05 -13.47 3.52
CA TYR A 51 -18.28 -12.71 4.51
C TYR A 51 -18.04 -11.26 4.09
N SER A 52 -17.89 -10.97 2.80
CA SER A 52 -17.74 -9.60 2.31
C SER A 52 -18.99 -8.76 2.60
N LEU A 53 -20.18 -9.34 2.47
CA LEU A 53 -21.43 -8.71 2.88
C LEU A 53 -21.49 -8.51 4.40
N ALA A 54 -21.03 -9.47 5.20
CA ALA A 54 -20.96 -9.32 6.66
C ALA A 54 -19.99 -8.18 7.08
N ILE A 55 -18.84 -8.07 6.40
CA ILE A 55 -17.82 -7.05 6.65
C ILE A 55 -18.31 -5.65 6.27
N GLN A 56 -19.13 -5.52 5.22
CA GLN A 56 -19.74 -4.23 4.87
C GLN A 56 -20.63 -3.69 5.99
N THR A 57 -21.31 -4.59 6.72
CA THR A 57 -22.19 -4.23 7.82
C THR A 57 -21.43 -4.03 9.14
N ASP A 58 -20.44 -4.88 9.44
CA ASP A 58 -19.54 -4.74 10.59
C ASP A 58 -18.06 -4.86 10.17
N PRO A 59 -17.42 -3.76 9.76
CA PRO A 59 -16.01 -3.76 9.37
C PRO A 59 -15.06 -4.00 10.55
N SER A 60 -15.53 -3.83 11.79
CA SER A 60 -14.70 -3.89 13.00
C SER A 60 -14.52 -5.30 13.55
N ALA A 61 -15.35 -6.25 13.13
CA ALA A 61 -15.27 -7.64 13.56
C ALA A 61 -14.08 -8.38 12.92
N SER A 62 -12.96 -8.45 13.65
CA SER A 62 -11.76 -9.23 13.27
C SER A 62 -12.07 -10.68 12.86
N ALA A 63 -13.08 -11.29 13.47
CA ALA A 63 -13.50 -12.66 13.13
C ALA A 63 -14.00 -12.82 11.68
N LEU A 64 -14.65 -11.80 11.11
CA LEU A 64 -15.15 -11.84 9.73
C LEU A 64 -13.99 -11.82 8.73
N TRP A 65 -13.01 -10.95 8.94
CA TRP A 65 -11.78 -10.88 8.16
C TRP A 65 -10.98 -12.20 8.24
N SER A 66 -10.84 -12.77 9.44
CA SER A 66 -10.18 -14.07 9.63
C SER A 66 -10.90 -15.23 8.92
N ASN A 67 -12.24 -15.22 8.91
CA ASN A 67 -13.03 -16.24 8.22
C ASN A 67 -13.00 -16.09 6.70
N ARG A 68 -13.04 -14.85 6.19
CA ARG A 68 -12.87 -14.58 4.76
C ARG A 68 -11.47 -14.94 4.27
N SER A 69 -10.43 -14.64 5.05
CA SER A 69 -9.06 -15.10 4.79
C SER A 69 -8.98 -16.63 4.64
N ALA A 70 -9.67 -17.38 5.51
CA ALA A 70 -9.74 -18.83 5.42
C ALA A 70 -10.45 -19.33 4.14
N ALA A 71 -11.51 -18.63 3.73
CA ALA A 71 -12.25 -18.91 2.51
C ALA A 71 -11.39 -18.67 1.27
N LEU A 72 -10.68 -17.55 1.23
CA LEU A 72 -9.79 -17.17 0.13
C LEU A 72 -8.61 -18.16 -0.03
N LEU A 73 -8.00 -18.62 1.07
CA LEU A 73 -6.96 -19.67 0.99
C LEU A 73 -7.49 -20.96 0.36
N ARG A 74 -8.72 -21.37 0.72
CA ARG A 74 -9.36 -22.55 0.13
C ARG A 74 -9.78 -22.35 -1.31
N ALA A 75 -10.02 -21.10 -1.73
CA ALA A 75 -10.29 -20.73 -3.10
C ALA A 75 -9.00 -20.59 -3.95
N GLY A 76 -7.81 -20.65 -3.33
CA GLY A 76 -6.52 -20.49 -4.00
C GLY A 76 -6.03 -19.04 -4.10
N ASP A 77 -6.77 -18.06 -3.57
CA ASP A 77 -6.34 -16.66 -3.51
C ASP A 77 -5.55 -16.39 -2.21
N ALA A 78 -4.28 -16.76 -2.24
CA ALA A 78 -3.37 -16.56 -1.11
C ALA A 78 -3.06 -15.08 -0.83
N SER A 79 -3.06 -14.23 -1.88
CA SER A 79 -2.78 -12.80 -1.76
C SER A 79 -3.95 -12.05 -1.11
N GLY A 80 -5.19 -12.33 -1.53
CA GLY A 80 -6.41 -11.84 -0.87
C GLY A 80 -6.51 -12.33 0.57
N ALA A 81 -6.19 -13.60 0.81
CA ALA A 81 -6.19 -14.15 2.16
C ALA A 81 -5.18 -13.47 3.09
N LEU A 82 -4.00 -13.09 2.59
CA LEU A 82 -2.99 -12.39 3.37
C LEU A 82 -3.52 -11.01 3.80
N ARG A 83 -4.10 -10.24 2.88
CA ARG A 83 -4.68 -8.92 3.19
C ARG A 83 -5.73 -9.01 4.31
N ASP A 84 -6.62 -9.99 4.22
CA ASP A 84 -7.66 -10.21 5.23
C ASP A 84 -7.10 -10.69 6.58
N ALA A 85 -6.03 -11.50 6.56
CA ALA A 85 -5.38 -11.95 7.78
C ALA A 85 -4.62 -10.80 8.49
N GLU A 86 -4.02 -9.89 7.73
CA GLU A 86 -3.35 -8.71 8.26
C GLU A 86 -4.36 -7.72 8.85
N GLU A 87 -5.51 -7.54 8.21
CA GLU A 87 -6.59 -6.71 8.75
C GLU A 87 -7.17 -7.31 10.04
N ALA A 88 -7.39 -8.63 10.07
CA ALA A 88 -7.81 -9.33 11.30
C ALA A 88 -6.79 -9.14 12.44
N ALA A 89 -5.50 -9.23 12.14
CA ALA A 89 -4.41 -9.04 13.11
C ALA A 89 -4.27 -7.57 13.53
N ARG A 90 -4.59 -6.61 12.66
CA ARG A 90 -4.61 -5.17 12.98
C ARG A 90 -5.74 -4.84 13.95
N LEU A 91 -6.93 -5.40 13.72
CA LEU A 91 -8.12 -5.19 14.55
C LEU A 91 -8.01 -5.91 15.90
N SER A 92 -7.32 -7.04 15.96
CA SER A 92 -7.12 -7.80 17.20
C SER A 92 -5.71 -8.39 17.27
N PRO A 93 -4.69 -7.59 17.64
CA PRO A 93 -3.29 -8.02 17.67
C PRO A 93 -3.01 -9.19 18.62
N GLU A 94 -3.76 -9.26 19.72
CA GLU A 94 -3.63 -10.31 20.73
C GLU A 94 -4.37 -11.60 20.36
N TRP A 95 -5.09 -11.64 19.23
CA TRP A 95 -5.89 -12.79 18.85
C TRP A 95 -5.06 -13.83 18.07
N PRO A 96 -4.74 -15.01 18.64
CA PRO A 96 -3.78 -15.92 18.02
C PRO A 96 -4.27 -16.45 16.67
N LYS A 97 -5.59 -16.65 16.50
CA LYS A 97 -6.16 -17.15 15.25
C LYS A 97 -5.89 -16.23 14.06
N ALA A 98 -5.82 -14.91 14.26
CA ALA A 98 -5.47 -13.97 13.19
C ALA A 98 -4.03 -14.18 12.71
N GLN A 99 -3.08 -14.33 13.64
CA GLN A 99 -1.68 -14.64 13.31
C GLN A 99 -1.53 -16.01 12.63
N LEU A 100 -2.35 -16.99 13.00
CA LEU A 100 -2.38 -18.30 12.33
C LEU A 100 -2.86 -18.19 10.87
N ARG A 101 -3.88 -17.35 10.59
CA ARG A 101 -4.31 -17.08 9.21
C ARG A 101 -3.21 -16.43 8.40
N ARG A 102 -2.50 -15.47 9.01
CA ARG A 102 -1.39 -14.76 8.38
C ARG A 102 -0.23 -15.69 8.03
N ALA A 103 0.16 -16.56 8.97
CA ALA A 103 1.19 -17.56 8.73
C ALA A 103 0.84 -18.52 7.57
N LYS A 104 -0.41 -19.00 7.53
CA LYS A 104 -0.90 -19.88 6.44
C LYS A 104 -0.98 -19.17 5.09
N ALA A 105 -1.30 -17.88 5.08
CA ALA A 105 -1.29 -17.09 3.85
C ALA A 105 0.13 -16.86 3.33
N PHE A 106 1.09 -16.53 4.20
CA PHE A 106 2.50 -16.45 3.82
C PHE A 106 3.06 -17.78 3.34
N GLU A 107 2.67 -18.90 3.97
CA GLU A 107 3.03 -20.25 3.51
C GLU A 107 2.53 -20.52 2.08
N ALA A 108 1.25 -20.24 1.81
CA ALA A 108 0.66 -20.42 0.49
C ALA A 108 1.31 -19.53 -0.59
N LEU A 109 1.91 -18.40 -0.20
CA LEU A 109 2.68 -17.50 -1.07
C LEU A 109 4.17 -17.89 -1.20
N GLY A 110 4.63 -18.96 -0.55
CA GLY A 110 6.05 -19.36 -0.53
C GLY A 110 6.95 -18.43 0.30
N ARG A 111 6.37 -17.49 1.04
CA ARG A 111 7.08 -16.53 1.89
C ARG A 111 7.39 -17.14 3.26
N HIS A 112 8.22 -18.19 3.26
CA HIS A 112 8.47 -18.99 4.47
C HIS A 112 9.11 -18.20 5.62
N GLY A 113 9.91 -17.17 5.34
CA GLY A 113 10.50 -16.30 6.36
C GLY A 113 9.44 -15.50 7.13
N ASP A 114 8.55 -14.83 6.41
CA ASP A 114 7.45 -14.05 6.99
C ASP A 114 6.44 -14.96 7.72
N ALA A 115 6.22 -16.17 7.20
CA ALA A 115 5.38 -17.18 7.86
C ALA A 115 5.95 -17.61 9.22
N ILE A 116 7.28 -17.74 9.35
CA ILE A 116 7.97 -18.06 10.62
C ILE A 116 7.82 -16.92 11.63
N GLU A 117 7.92 -15.67 11.17
CA GLU A 117 7.72 -14.50 12.01
C GLU A 117 6.27 -14.42 12.51
N ALA A 118 5.29 -14.59 11.61
CA ALA A 118 3.87 -14.64 11.97
C ALA A 118 3.56 -15.77 12.98
N CYS A 119 4.19 -16.94 12.84
CA CYS A 119 4.08 -18.02 13.84
C CYS A 119 4.65 -17.62 15.21
N SER A 120 5.74 -16.86 15.24
CA SER A 120 6.38 -16.43 16.48
C SER A 120 5.55 -15.37 17.20
N LEU A 121 4.97 -14.43 16.44
CA LEU A 121 3.99 -13.46 16.96
C LEU A 121 2.72 -14.15 17.46
N GLY A 122 2.24 -15.16 16.74
CA GLY A 122 1.08 -15.97 17.14
C GLY A 122 1.32 -16.77 18.42
N GLU A 123 2.51 -17.35 18.61
CA GLU A 123 2.90 -18.04 19.84
C GLU A 123 2.96 -17.08 21.03
N ALA A 124 3.51 -15.87 20.84
CA ALA A 124 3.54 -14.83 21.86
C ALA A 124 2.12 -14.36 22.24
N ALA A 125 1.25 -14.15 21.25
CA ALA A 125 -0.15 -13.79 21.46
C ALA A 125 -0.92 -14.91 22.19
N ALA A 126 -0.71 -16.17 21.83
CA ALA A 126 -1.33 -17.32 22.50
C ALA A 126 -0.91 -17.45 23.96
N THR A 127 0.38 -17.18 24.24
CA THR A 127 0.93 -17.18 25.61
C THR A 127 0.34 -16.04 26.43
N ALA A 128 0.26 -14.83 25.86
CA ALA A 128 -0.33 -13.66 26.53
C ALA A 128 -1.83 -13.84 26.81
N ALA A 129 -2.57 -14.45 25.88
CA ALA A 129 -4.00 -14.71 26.00
C ALA A 129 -4.36 -15.91 26.89
N GLY A 130 -3.37 -16.63 27.46
CA GLY A 130 -3.60 -17.85 28.23
C GLY A 130 -4.31 -18.95 27.42
N SER A 131 -4.11 -18.95 26.10
CA SER A 131 -4.79 -19.88 25.19
C SER A 131 -4.31 -21.32 25.40
N PRO A 132 -5.12 -22.34 25.03
CA PRO A 132 -4.77 -23.74 25.27
C PRO A 132 -3.42 -24.10 24.65
N GLU A 133 -2.63 -24.92 25.34
CA GLU A 133 -1.30 -25.38 24.88
C GLU A 133 -1.32 -26.00 23.47
N ALA A 134 -2.49 -26.50 23.05
CA ALA A 134 -2.75 -26.98 21.69
C ALA A 134 -2.55 -25.90 20.60
N GLU A 135 -2.92 -24.63 20.84
CA GLU A 135 -2.74 -23.55 19.87
C GLU A 135 -1.26 -23.15 19.73
N ALA A 136 -0.53 -23.06 20.85
CA ALA A 136 0.92 -22.85 20.83
C ALA A 136 1.68 -24.01 20.15
N LYS A 137 1.21 -25.25 20.34
CA LYS A 137 1.76 -26.43 19.67
C LYS A 137 1.57 -26.37 18.15
N GLU A 138 0.45 -25.87 17.67
CA GLU A 138 0.19 -25.69 16.23
C GLU A 138 1.16 -24.67 15.61
N PHE A 139 1.43 -23.54 16.28
CA PHE A 139 2.44 -22.58 15.83
C PHE A 139 3.84 -23.17 15.75
N ARG A 140 4.25 -23.94 16.76
CA ARG A 140 5.57 -24.63 16.74
C ARG A 140 5.66 -25.64 15.61
N ARG A 141 4.59 -26.40 15.36
CA ARG A 141 4.52 -27.37 14.27
C ARG A 141 4.60 -26.69 12.90
N LEU A 142 3.86 -25.61 12.71
CA LEU A 142 3.88 -24.85 11.47
C LEU A 142 5.26 -24.23 11.24
N ARG A 143 5.86 -23.63 12.27
CA ARG A 143 7.22 -23.07 12.22
C ARG A 143 8.28 -24.12 11.88
N SER A 144 8.21 -25.33 12.44
CA SER A 144 9.17 -26.39 12.13
C SER A 144 9.00 -26.90 10.69
N ALA A 145 7.77 -27.05 10.21
CA ALA A 145 7.48 -27.41 8.82
C ALA A 145 7.97 -26.34 7.84
N LEU A 146 7.73 -25.06 8.14
CA LEU A 146 8.17 -23.91 7.33
C LEU A 146 9.69 -23.78 7.32
N SER A 147 10.37 -24.02 8.44
CA SER A 147 11.83 -24.01 8.52
C SER A 147 12.44 -25.15 7.69
N ALA A 148 11.84 -26.35 7.73
CA ALA A 148 12.25 -27.46 6.88
C ALA A 148 12.00 -27.15 5.40
N ALA A 149 10.84 -26.60 5.04
CA ALA A 149 10.53 -26.17 3.67
C ALA A 149 11.50 -25.10 3.16
N ALA A 150 11.82 -24.11 3.99
CA ALA A 150 12.81 -23.08 3.68
C ALA A 150 14.23 -23.65 3.50
N ALA A 151 14.61 -24.69 4.25
CA ALA A 151 15.89 -25.37 4.11
C ALA A 151 15.97 -26.20 2.80
N VAL A 152 14.87 -26.84 2.40
CA VAL A 152 14.77 -27.54 1.10
C VAL A 152 14.82 -26.55 -0.05
N ALA A 153 14.06 -25.45 0.01
CA ALA A 153 14.12 -24.37 -0.97
C ALA A 153 15.54 -23.76 -1.08
N LYS A 154 16.24 -23.60 0.07
CA LYS A 154 17.65 -23.17 0.10
C LYS A 154 18.58 -24.17 -0.58
N LYS A 155 18.37 -25.48 -0.41
CA LYS A 155 19.17 -26.54 -1.05
C LYS A 155 18.96 -26.56 -2.57
N ASP A 156 17.74 -26.35 -3.04
CA ASP A 156 17.45 -26.22 -4.48
C ASP A 156 17.99 -24.91 -5.08
N SER A 157 18.01 -23.82 -4.30
CA SER A 157 18.65 -22.56 -4.70
C SER A 157 20.17 -22.52 -4.48
N SER A 158 20.78 -23.54 -3.86
CA SER A 158 22.24 -23.61 -3.66
C SER A 158 23.04 -23.97 -4.92
N ALA A 159 22.36 -24.15 -6.06
CA ALA A 159 22.96 -24.05 -7.38
C ALA A 159 23.07 -22.59 -7.90
N GLY A 160 22.62 -21.58 -7.15
CA GLY A 160 22.78 -20.19 -7.54
C GLY A 160 22.12 -19.19 -6.60
N ALA A 161 22.76 -18.87 -5.46
CA ALA A 161 22.55 -17.61 -4.74
C ALA A 161 23.60 -17.44 -3.63
N VAL A 162 24.64 -16.66 -3.90
CA VAL A 162 25.47 -16.06 -2.84
C VAL A 162 24.79 -14.77 -2.41
N VAL A 163 24.45 -14.69 -1.13
CA VAL A 163 24.06 -13.45 -0.44
C VAL A 163 25.34 -12.71 -0.07
N GLY A 164 25.47 -11.46 -0.53
CA GLY A 164 26.51 -10.55 -0.09
C GLY A 164 25.94 -9.13 -0.03
N SER A 165 25.92 -8.54 1.16
CA SER A 165 25.89 -7.09 1.29
C SER A 165 27.24 -6.57 0.81
N THR A 166 27.27 -5.88 -0.32
CA THR A 166 28.42 -5.10 -0.75
C THR A 166 27.95 -3.69 -1.10
N THR A 167 28.47 -2.74 -0.33
CA THR A 167 28.63 -1.35 -0.73
C THR A 167 29.41 -1.27 -2.06
N GLU A 168 28.93 -0.42 -2.95
CA GLU A 168 29.57 0.10 -4.18
C GLU A 168 30.50 -0.83 -4.98
N GLY A 169 30.00 -1.31 -6.13
CA GLY A 169 30.86 -1.92 -7.16
C GLY A 169 30.20 -3.10 -7.88
N GLY A 170 29.11 -2.87 -8.60
CA GLY A 170 28.47 -3.95 -9.37
C GLY A 170 27.24 -3.52 -10.15
N LEU A 171 27.27 -2.30 -10.69
CA LEU A 171 26.30 -1.88 -11.68
C LEU A 171 26.72 -2.44 -13.05
N SER A 172 25.76 -2.95 -13.81
CA SER A 172 26.00 -3.41 -15.16
C SER A 172 26.44 -2.25 -16.08
N ALA A 173 26.92 -2.58 -17.28
CA ALA A 173 27.19 -1.60 -18.33
C ALA A 173 25.91 -0.89 -18.80
N HIS A 174 24.73 -1.45 -18.52
CA HIS A 174 23.42 -0.93 -18.92
C HIS A 174 22.72 -0.11 -17.83
N ALA A 175 23.37 0.08 -16.67
CA ALA A 175 22.81 0.86 -15.59
C ALA A 175 22.60 2.32 -16.00
N VAL A 176 21.37 2.83 -15.84
CA VAL A 176 21.00 4.22 -16.04
C VAL A 176 21.33 5.00 -14.76
N ARG A 177 22.00 6.14 -14.87
CA ARG A 177 22.56 6.87 -13.71
C ARG A 177 22.28 8.36 -13.75
N GLY A 178 22.16 8.97 -12.57
CA GLY A 178 21.99 10.41 -12.40
C GLY A 178 20.88 11.00 -13.26
N ALA A 179 21.17 12.11 -13.96
CA ALA A 179 20.20 12.81 -14.80
C ALA A 179 19.56 11.94 -15.90
N LEU A 180 20.22 10.87 -16.36
CA LEU A 180 19.68 9.96 -17.39
C LEU A 180 18.48 9.15 -16.88
N ILE A 181 18.22 9.16 -15.58
CA ILE A 181 17.05 8.50 -14.97
C ILE A 181 15.79 9.36 -15.15
N ALA A 182 15.93 10.68 -15.34
CA ALA A 182 14.79 11.60 -15.43
C ALA A 182 13.71 11.15 -16.44
N PRO A 183 14.07 10.68 -17.64
CA PRO A 183 13.09 10.17 -18.59
C PRO A 183 12.43 8.87 -18.16
N PHE A 184 12.79 8.19 -17.07
CA PHE A 184 12.12 6.96 -16.62
C PHE A 184 11.02 7.22 -15.58
N PHE A 185 10.94 8.43 -15.03
CA PHE A 185 9.88 8.76 -14.08
C PHE A 185 8.53 8.93 -14.76
N ASP A 186 7.49 8.36 -14.15
CA ASP A 186 6.10 8.58 -14.49
C ASP A 186 5.29 8.98 -13.24
N GLY A 187 4.23 9.77 -13.44
CA GLY A 187 3.46 10.37 -12.34
C GLY A 187 4.13 11.59 -11.68
N THR A 188 5.15 12.16 -12.32
CA THR A 188 5.88 13.35 -11.88
C THR A 188 5.55 14.57 -12.75
N VAL A 189 5.67 15.78 -12.19
CA VAL A 189 5.46 17.05 -12.92
C VAL A 189 6.79 17.66 -13.36
N SER A 190 7.80 17.59 -12.50
CA SER A 190 9.16 18.00 -12.85
C SER A 190 10.17 17.03 -12.26
N VAL A 191 11.41 17.09 -12.73
CA VAL A 191 12.52 16.31 -12.20
C VAL A 191 13.68 17.25 -11.93
N GLU A 192 14.18 17.23 -10.70
CA GLU A 192 15.40 17.94 -10.31
C GLU A 192 16.57 16.98 -10.48
N THR A 193 17.68 17.45 -11.04
CA THR A 193 18.88 16.63 -11.24
C THR A 193 20.07 17.30 -10.59
N GLY A 194 20.87 16.52 -9.87
CA GLY A 194 22.14 16.98 -9.30
C GLY A 194 23.30 16.08 -9.71
N ASP A 195 24.41 16.21 -8.99
CA ASP A 195 25.61 15.42 -9.26
C ASP A 195 25.37 13.94 -8.92
N GLY A 196 25.14 13.13 -9.95
CA GLY A 196 24.92 11.69 -9.80
C GLY A 196 23.54 11.27 -9.29
N TRP A 197 22.51 12.14 -9.33
CA TRP A 197 21.14 11.78 -8.94
C TRP A 197 20.06 12.50 -9.75
N ALA A 198 18.86 11.92 -9.75
CA ALA A 198 17.62 12.53 -10.21
C ALA A 198 16.50 12.35 -9.18
N ARG A 199 15.74 13.41 -8.92
CA ARG A 199 14.65 13.47 -7.93
C ARG A 199 13.35 13.84 -8.63
N PRO A 200 12.31 12.99 -8.55
CA PRO A 200 11.01 13.34 -9.10
C PRO A 200 10.26 14.29 -8.15
N TRP A 201 9.54 15.24 -8.74
CA TRP A 201 8.71 16.20 -8.03
C TRP A 201 7.30 16.23 -8.60
N ARG A 202 6.30 16.14 -7.72
CA ARG A 202 4.88 16.24 -8.09
C ARG A 202 4.43 17.69 -8.33
N LEU A 203 5.32 18.66 -8.19
CA LEU A 203 5.12 20.06 -8.56
C LEU A 203 6.38 20.58 -9.30
N PRO A 204 6.30 21.73 -9.98
CA PRO A 204 7.48 22.41 -10.51
C PRO A 204 8.50 22.75 -9.40
N HIS A 205 9.63 22.05 -9.36
CA HIS A 205 10.64 22.22 -8.31
C HIS A 205 11.34 23.58 -8.35
N ALA A 206 11.43 24.20 -9.53
CA ALA A 206 12.00 25.53 -9.70
C ALA A 206 11.16 26.62 -9.02
N ASP A 207 9.85 26.36 -8.86
CA ASP A 207 8.89 27.28 -8.24
C ASP A 207 8.63 26.91 -6.78
N ARG A 208 9.46 26.07 -6.15
CA ARG A 208 9.18 25.51 -4.82
C ARG A 208 8.94 26.56 -3.74
N ASP A 209 9.61 27.70 -3.85
CA ASP A 209 9.51 28.82 -2.92
C ASP A 209 8.18 29.60 -3.05
N LEU A 210 7.38 29.31 -4.09
CA LEU A 210 6.05 29.88 -4.30
C LEU A 210 4.93 29.08 -3.62
N TYR A 211 5.20 27.85 -3.18
CA TYR A 211 4.22 27.03 -2.48
C TYR A 211 4.35 27.20 -0.97
N ASP A 212 3.26 26.96 -0.24
CA ASP A 212 3.29 26.90 1.22
C ASP A 212 4.32 25.86 1.71
N GLU A 213 5.03 26.17 2.80
CA GLU A 213 6.13 25.37 3.34
C GLU A 213 5.71 23.91 3.62
N CYS A 214 4.44 23.68 3.97
CA CYS A 214 3.89 22.34 4.17
C CYS A 214 3.81 21.51 2.89
N LEU A 215 3.81 22.11 1.69
CA LEU A 215 3.82 21.38 0.41
C LEU A 215 5.20 20.82 0.08
N GLY A 216 6.30 21.37 0.63
CA GLY A 216 7.67 20.92 0.33
C GLY A 216 7.89 19.44 0.64
N ALA A 217 7.44 18.98 1.81
CA ALA A 217 7.51 17.57 2.20
C ALA A 217 6.56 16.69 1.37
N GLN A 218 5.51 17.31 0.83
CA GLN A 218 4.45 16.63 0.12
C GLN A 218 4.73 16.53 -1.37
N ALA A 219 5.76 17.17 -1.91
CA ALA A 219 6.25 16.87 -3.24
C ALA A 219 6.91 15.48 -3.38
N ALA A 220 6.88 14.67 -2.29
CA ALA A 220 7.26 13.27 -2.20
C ALA A 220 6.70 12.37 -3.32
N CYS A 221 7.11 11.12 -3.34
CA CYS A 221 6.89 10.22 -4.47
C CYS A 221 5.50 9.54 -4.52
N ALA A 222 4.45 10.12 -3.96
CA ALA A 222 3.12 9.50 -3.95
C ALA A 222 2.57 9.27 -5.37
N ALA A 223 2.33 8.00 -5.71
CA ALA A 223 1.98 7.53 -7.06
C ALA A 223 3.06 7.76 -8.15
N VAL A 224 4.27 8.15 -7.76
CA VAL A 224 5.42 8.25 -8.68
C VAL A 224 6.04 6.87 -8.86
N ARG A 225 6.44 6.58 -10.10
CA ARG A 225 7.05 5.30 -10.46
C ARG A 225 8.16 5.46 -11.48
N ILE A 226 9.09 4.52 -11.50
CA ILE A 226 10.08 4.35 -12.55
C ILE A 226 9.54 3.28 -13.49
N VAL A 227 9.40 3.62 -14.77
CA VAL A 227 8.86 2.72 -15.80
C VAL A 227 9.92 2.37 -16.82
N GLY A 228 9.93 1.12 -17.27
CA GLY A 228 10.84 0.71 -18.33
C GLY A 228 10.59 -0.71 -18.79
N ARG A 229 11.08 -1.03 -19.97
CA ARG A 229 10.98 -2.32 -20.63
C ARG A 229 12.34 -2.95 -20.72
N THR A 230 12.42 -4.24 -20.40
CA THR A 230 13.71 -4.96 -20.39
C THR A 230 13.51 -6.46 -20.57
N VAL A 231 14.56 -7.15 -21.03
CA VAL A 231 14.68 -8.61 -20.96
C VAL A 231 15.37 -9.09 -19.69
N GLY A 232 15.95 -8.17 -18.91
CA GLY A 232 16.73 -8.43 -17.70
C GLY A 232 16.00 -9.27 -16.67
N ARG A 233 16.73 -10.10 -15.93
CA ARG A 233 16.16 -11.01 -14.90
C ARG A 233 16.17 -10.43 -13.49
N MET A 234 16.56 -9.17 -13.37
CA MET A 234 16.58 -8.44 -12.10
C MET A 234 16.27 -6.96 -12.34
N LEU A 235 15.92 -6.26 -11.28
CA LEU A 235 15.87 -4.80 -11.23
C LEU A 235 16.52 -4.35 -9.93
N ARG A 236 17.55 -3.51 -10.03
CA ARG A 236 18.23 -2.89 -8.91
C ARG A 236 18.06 -1.37 -8.99
N ILE A 237 17.70 -0.77 -7.86
CA ILE A 237 17.66 0.68 -7.67
C ILE A 237 18.60 1.06 -6.53
N THR A 238 19.36 2.12 -6.74
CA THR A 238 20.13 2.79 -5.69
C THR A 238 19.56 4.19 -5.53
N ALA A 239 19.15 4.55 -4.32
CA ALA A 239 18.63 5.87 -4.02
C ALA A 239 19.03 6.29 -2.60
N SER A 240 18.81 7.54 -2.23
CA SER A 240 18.96 8.04 -0.87
C SER A 240 17.73 8.87 -0.49
N VAL A 241 17.40 8.89 0.81
CA VAL A 241 16.32 9.77 1.30
C VAL A 241 16.82 11.21 1.29
N ALA A 242 16.12 12.05 0.54
CA ALA A 242 16.40 13.47 0.47
C ALA A 242 15.66 14.21 1.57
N THR A 243 16.28 15.26 2.11
CA THR A 243 15.62 16.28 2.92
C THR A 243 15.52 17.54 2.07
N PRO A 244 14.38 17.83 1.42
CA PRO A 244 14.23 19.04 0.65
C PRO A 244 14.45 20.30 1.52
N PRO A 245 14.99 21.39 0.95
CA PRO A 245 15.07 22.66 1.66
C PRO A 245 13.68 23.10 2.16
N GLY A 246 13.58 23.58 3.40
CA GLY A 246 12.31 23.98 4.02
C GLY A 246 11.48 22.84 4.62
N VAL A 247 11.97 21.59 4.58
CA VAL A 247 11.32 20.44 5.22
C VAL A 247 12.13 20.00 6.43
N ASP A 248 11.59 20.24 7.64
CA ASP A 248 12.25 19.80 8.86
C ASP A 248 12.14 18.27 9.06
N ALA A 249 13.05 17.71 9.86
CA ALA A 249 13.05 16.28 10.19
C ALA A 249 11.74 15.85 10.91
N ALA A 250 11.14 16.77 11.67
CA ALA A 250 9.85 16.54 12.33
C ALA A 250 8.70 16.35 11.32
N THR A 251 8.74 16.97 10.15
CA THR A 251 7.76 16.77 9.08
C THR A 251 7.88 15.39 8.45
N LEU A 252 9.11 14.90 8.26
CA LEU A 252 9.36 13.52 7.82
C LEU A 252 8.90 12.50 8.87
N GLU A 253 9.11 12.78 10.17
CA GLU A 253 8.62 11.93 11.27
C GLU A 253 7.09 11.96 11.42
N ARG A 254 6.43 13.10 11.20
CA ARG A 254 4.95 13.21 11.16
C ARG A 254 4.34 12.40 10.02
N ASN A 255 5.08 12.15 8.95
CA ASN A 255 4.72 11.20 7.90
C ASN A 255 4.96 9.72 8.33
N GLY A 256 5.14 9.45 9.62
CA GLY A 256 5.20 8.10 10.17
C GLY A 256 3.94 7.29 9.82
N GLY A 257 4.17 6.06 9.36
CA GLY A 257 3.12 5.07 9.10
C GLY A 257 2.81 4.82 7.62
N TYR A 258 3.30 5.65 6.69
CA TYR A 258 3.21 5.32 5.25
C TYR A 258 4.14 4.16 4.87
N PRO A 259 3.86 3.43 3.77
CA PRO A 259 4.73 2.37 3.29
C PRO A 259 6.12 2.90 2.96
N MET A 260 7.12 2.42 3.69
CA MET A 260 8.52 2.72 3.48
C MET A 260 9.15 1.62 2.65
N GLU A 261 8.55 1.32 1.50
CA GLU A 261 8.95 0.23 0.62
C GLU A 261 8.81 0.61 -0.85
N TYR A 262 9.67 0.02 -1.66
CA TYR A 262 9.50 -0.07 -3.10
C TYR A 262 8.51 -1.17 -3.41
N GLU A 263 7.69 -0.97 -4.43
CA GLU A 263 6.83 -2.02 -4.97
C GLU A 263 7.10 -2.17 -6.46
N LEU A 264 7.40 -3.39 -6.91
CA LEU A 264 7.59 -3.69 -8.32
C LEU A 264 6.33 -4.37 -8.88
N SER A 265 5.85 -3.86 -10.01
CA SER A 265 4.92 -4.56 -10.88
C SER A 265 5.61 -4.98 -12.19
N VAL A 266 5.27 -6.15 -12.70
CA VAL A 266 5.76 -6.70 -13.97
C VAL A 266 4.56 -6.99 -14.86
N ASN A 267 4.51 -6.38 -16.05
CA ASN A 267 3.38 -6.46 -16.99
C ASN A 267 2.03 -6.10 -16.34
N GLY A 268 2.03 -5.11 -15.43
CA GLY A 268 0.85 -4.66 -14.69
C GLY A 268 0.50 -5.49 -13.45
N GLU A 269 1.12 -6.65 -13.26
CA GLU A 269 0.88 -7.54 -12.13
C GLU A 269 1.87 -7.29 -10.99
N PHE A 270 1.43 -7.42 -9.75
CA PHE A 270 2.30 -7.29 -8.57
C PHE A 270 3.39 -8.37 -8.58
N PHE A 271 4.66 -7.96 -8.42
CA PHE A 271 5.80 -8.87 -8.33
C PHE A 271 6.31 -9.01 -6.89
N GLY A 272 6.48 -7.90 -6.19
CA GLY A 272 6.99 -7.92 -4.81
C GLY A 272 7.29 -6.53 -4.27
N THR A 273 7.60 -6.47 -2.98
CA THR A 273 8.06 -5.25 -2.32
C THR A 273 9.46 -5.40 -1.72
N GLN A 274 10.13 -4.27 -1.53
CA GLN A 274 11.39 -4.23 -0.80
C GLN A 274 11.47 -2.99 0.08
N ARG A 275 11.74 -3.20 1.36
CA ARG A 275 11.76 -2.13 2.34
C ARG A 275 12.92 -1.16 2.09
N LEU A 276 12.61 0.13 2.22
CA LEU A 276 13.58 1.21 2.29
C LEU A 276 14.41 1.06 3.58
N GLY A 277 15.73 1.07 3.47
CA GLY A 277 16.62 0.95 4.63
C GLY A 277 16.42 2.10 5.61
N ALA A 278 16.49 1.82 6.92
CA ALA A 278 16.31 2.83 7.98
C ALA A 278 17.55 3.72 8.21
N SER A 279 18.68 3.45 7.55
CA SER A 279 19.93 4.18 7.73
C SER A 279 19.99 5.43 6.86
N GLN A 280 20.56 6.53 7.40
CA GLN A 280 20.96 7.67 6.59
C GLN A 280 22.07 7.24 5.60
N GLY A 281 21.82 7.39 4.30
CA GLY A 281 22.76 7.03 3.23
C GLY A 281 22.09 6.45 2.00
N ALA A 282 22.89 6.09 1.00
CA ALA A 282 22.39 5.39 -0.18
C ALA A 282 21.95 3.97 0.18
N HIS A 283 20.71 3.62 -0.16
CA HIS A 283 20.13 2.29 -0.02
C HIS A 283 20.03 1.62 -1.39
N VAL A 284 20.13 0.30 -1.38
CA VAL A 284 20.01 -0.54 -2.58
C VAL A 284 18.83 -1.48 -2.41
N ALA A 285 17.87 -1.40 -3.33
CA ALA A 285 16.83 -2.39 -3.48
C ALA A 285 17.11 -3.21 -4.76
N THR A 286 16.99 -4.54 -4.67
CA THR A 286 17.15 -5.50 -5.77
C THR A 286 16.00 -6.49 -5.79
N PHE A 287 15.26 -6.51 -6.89
CA PHE A 287 14.26 -7.50 -7.24
C PHE A 287 14.92 -8.50 -8.18
N ALA A 288 15.13 -9.73 -7.72
CA ALA A 288 15.73 -10.80 -8.52
C ALA A 288 14.68 -11.81 -8.99
N GLY A 289 15.00 -12.60 -10.02
CA GLY A 289 14.13 -13.68 -10.47
C GLY A 289 12.96 -13.21 -11.34
N LEU A 290 13.09 -12.05 -12.01
CA LEU A 290 12.06 -11.58 -12.93
C LEU A 290 11.80 -12.61 -14.05
N PRO A 291 10.57 -12.71 -14.57
CA PRO A 291 10.23 -13.68 -15.61
C PRO A 291 11.12 -13.50 -16.86
N PRO A 292 11.44 -14.59 -17.57
CA PRO A 292 12.22 -14.51 -18.81
C PRO A 292 11.41 -13.79 -19.90
N GLY A 293 12.12 -13.26 -20.91
CA GLY A 293 11.51 -12.54 -22.02
C GLY A 293 11.35 -11.04 -21.75
N GLU A 294 10.86 -10.35 -22.78
CA GLU A 294 10.53 -8.93 -22.74
C GLU A 294 9.35 -8.69 -21.79
N LYS A 295 9.48 -7.65 -20.96
CA LYS A 295 8.48 -7.30 -19.95
C LYS A 295 8.54 -5.81 -19.64
N ASP A 296 7.38 -5.28 -19.26
CA ASP A 296 7.22 -3.94 -18.73
C ASP A 296 7.38 -3.96 -17.21
N LEU A 297 8.19 -3.05 -16.69
CA LEU A 297 8.44 -2.86 -15.27
C LEU A 297 7.83 -1.53 -14.82
N GLU A 298 7.10 -1.56 -13.71
CA GLU A 298 6.67 -0.35 -12.99
C GLU A 298 7.13 -0.45 -11.55
N LEU A 299 8.17 0.31 -11.19
CA LEU A 299 8.69 0.40 -9.83
C LEU A 299 8.07 1.61 -9.11
N TRP A 300 7.10 1.36 -8.26
CA TRP A 300 6.45 2.35 -7.43
C TRP A 300 7.36 2.78 -6.28
N LEU A 301 7.49 4.09 -6.11
CA LEU A 301 8.35 4.68 -5.11
C LEU A 301 7.63 4.87 -3.77
N PRO A 302 8.34 4.79 -2.64
CA PRO A 302 7.83 5.13 -1.32
C PRO A 302 7.13 6.51 -1.30
N PRO A 303 5.83 6.59 -0.97
CA PRO A 303 5.02 7.79 -1.20
C PRO A 303 5.29 8.95 -0.25
N ALA A 304 5.86 8.67 0.93
CA ALA A 304 6.01 9.64 2.01
C ALA A 304 7.43 10.23 2.15
N VAL A 305 8.33 9.88 1.23
CA VAL A 305 9.70 10.40 1.21
C VAL A 305 10.03 11.03 -0.13
N ALA A 306 10.90 12.03 -0.09
CA ALA A 306 11.63 12.48 -1.26
C ALA A 306 12.85 11.56 -1.47
N LEU A 307 13.11 11.18 -2.71
CA LEU A 307 14.18 10.24 -3.05
C LEU A 307 15.09 10.82 -4.12
N ASP A 308 16.39 10.82 -3.81
CA ASP A 308 17.45 11.03 -4.79
C ASP A 308 17.80 9.68 -5.39
N VAL A 309 17.39 9.45 -6.63
CA VAL A 309 17.68 8.18 -7.33
C VAL A 309 19.02 8.31 -8.04
N HIS A 310 19.97 7.46 -7.65
CA HIS A 310 21.34 7.46 -8.17
C HIS A 310 21.51 6.54 -9.38
N SER A 311 20.88 5.37 -9.35
CA SER A 311 20.96 4.39 -10.45
C SER A 311 19.77 3.46 -10.52
N VAL A 312 19.43 3.05 -11.75
CA VAL A 312 18.50 1.96 -12.07
C VAL A 312 19.21 0.99 -13.00
N ASP A 313 19.22 -0.30 -12.64
CA ASP A 313 19.97 -1.33 -13.34
C ASP A 313 19.16 -2.62 -13.45
N ALA A 314 18.86 -3.07 -14.67
CA ALA A 314 18.15 -4.33 -14.91
C ALA A 314 19.10 -5.50 -15.27
N GLY A 315 20.42 -5.28 -15.22
CA GLY A 315 21.46 -6.19 -15.74
C GLY A 315 21.56 -6.19 -17.27
N GLU A 316 20.46 -5.88 -17.95
CA GLU A 316 20.29 -5.75 -19.39
C GLU A 316 19.76 -4.35 -19.72
N PRO A 317 19.72 -3.92 -21.00
CA PRO A 317 19.11 -2.65 -21.38
C PRO A 317 17.70 -2.49 -20.82
N ILE A 318 17.44 -1.30 -20.24
CA ILE A 318 16.12 -0.86 -19.85
C ILE A 318 15.75 0.36 -20.68
N GLU A 319 14.63 0.28 -21.38
CA GLU A 319 14.18 1.32 -22.30
C GLU A 319 12.82 1.85 -21.87
N ARG A 320 12.60 3.17 -21.92
CA ARG A 320 11.25 3.70 -21.80
C ARG A 320 10.58 3.67 -23.18
N PRO A 321 9.38 3.07 -23.32
CA PRO A 321 8.61 3.20 -24.54
C PRO A 321 8.44 4.68 -24.92
N LEU A 322 8.72 5.02 -26.18
CA LEU A 322 8.72 6.41 -26.68
C LEU A 322 7.38 7.14 -26.48
N SER A 323 6.28 6.39 -26.39
CA SER A 323 4.95 6.91 -26.12
C SER A 323 4.15 5.94 -25.24
N ASP A 324 3.51 6.46 -24.21
CA ASP A 324 2.44 5.77 -23.49
C ASP A 324 1.10 6.39 -23.92
N PRO A 325 0.24 5.66 -24.65
CA PRO A 325 -0.99 6.21 -25.22
C PRO A 325 -2.11 6.38 -24.19
N ARG A 326 -1.90 5.91 -22.94
CA ARG A 326 -2.92 6.00 -21.90
C ARG A 326 -3.22 7.47 -21.56
N PRO A 327 -4.51 7.83 -21.35
CA PRO A 327 -4.88 9.18 -20.94
C PRO A 327 -4.19 9.56 -19.62
N VAL A 328 -3.85 10.83 -19.45
CA VAL A 328 -3.31 11.37 -18.21
C VAL A 328 -4.44 11.92 -17.35
N TRP A 329 -4.65 11.31 -16.20
CA TRP A 329 -5.56 11.77 -15.15
C TRP A 329 -4.78 12.46 -14.03
N VAL A 330 -5.15 13.71 -13.77
CA VAL A 330 -4.64 14.51 -12.64
C VAL A 330 -5.63 14.45 -11.49
N CYS A 331 -5.18 13.91 -10.35
CA CYS A 331 -5.98 13.78 -9.13
C CYS A 331 -5.51 14.77 -8.07
N TYR A 332 -6.21 15.89 -7.89
CA TYR A 332 -5.92 16.88 -6.84
C TYR A 332 -6.77 16.64 -5.58
N GLY A 333 -6.14 16.72 -4.41
CA GLY A 333 -6.88 16.73 -3.14
C GLY A 333 -6.00 16.61 -1.90
N SER A 334 -6.60 16.18 -0.80
CA SER A 334 -5.96 16.14 0.52
C SER A 334 -5.15 14.86 0.79
N SER A 335 -4.88 14.56 2.06
CA SER A 335 -4.27 13.31 2.53
C SER A 335 -4.97 12.07 1.97
N ILE A 336 -6.29 12.08 1.81
CA ILE A 336 -7.00 10.90 1.25
C ILE A 336 -6.51 10.58 -0.17
N CYS A 337 -6.16 11.59 -0.97
CA CYS A 337 -5.59 11.39 -2.31
C CYS A 337 -4.12 10.99 -2.23
N HIS A 338 -3.37 11.63 -1.32
CA HIS A 338 -1.96 11.32 -1.09
C HIS A 338 -1.77 9.84 -0.71
N GLY A 339 -2.67 9.31 0.11
CA GLY A 339 -2.54 8.03 0.76
C GLY A 339 -2.53 8.18 2.28
N GLY A 340 -2.31 7.09 3.00
CA GLY A 340 -2.26 7.15 4.45
C GLY A 340 -1.59 5.93 5.04
N PRO A 341 -1.43 5.90 6.37
CA PRO A 341 -0.77 4.81 7.05
C PRO A 341 -1.51 3.47 6.97
N THR A 342 -2.76 3.49 6.52
CA THR A 342 -3.59 2.29 6.32
C THR A 342 -3.45 1.70 4.92
N GLN A 343 -2.67 2.31 4.02
CA GLN A 343 -2.47 1.75 2.69
C GLN A 343 -1.47 0.59 2.77
N ALA A 344 -1.80 -0.52 2.10
CA ALA A 344 -0.98 -1.73 2.15
C ALA A 344 0.33 -1.63 1.37
N SER A 345 0.38 -0.76 0.35
CA SER A 345 1.55 -0.63 -0.53
C SER A 345 1.59 0.75 -1.22
N PRO A 346 2.72 1.17 -1.82
CA PRO A 346 2.83 2.41 -2.59
C PRO A 346 1.78 2.56 -3.69
N SER A 347 1.42 1.46 -4.36
CA SER A 347 0.43 1.44 -5.43
C SER A 347 -1.01 1.20 -4.94
N GLY A 348 -1.21 1.01 -3.64
CA GLY A 348 -2.50 0.72 -3.02
C GLY A 348 -3.36 1.94 -2.71
N THR A 349 -2.92 3.15 -3.08
CA THR A 349 -3.74 4.36 -2.93
C THR A 349 -4.94 4.31 -3.88
N TRP A 350 -6.08 4.89 -3.48
CA TRP A 350 -7.26 4.87 -4.35
C TRP A 350 -7.04 5.52 -5.73
N PRO A 351 -6.21 6.58 -5.90
CA PRO A 351 -5.90 7.08 -7.24
C PRO A 351 -5.12 6.06 -8.07
N CYS A 352 -4.17 5.34 -7.48
CA CYS A 352 -3.44 4.27 -8.18
C CYS A 352 -4.33 3.08 -8.54
N LEU A 353 -5.26 2.69 -7.66
CA LEU A 353 -6.22 1.62 -7.94
C LEU A 353 -7.17 2.01 -9.06
N CYS A 354 -7.74 3.22 -9.00
CA CYS A 354 -8.61 3.74 -10.06
C CYS A 354 -7.87 3.89 -11.39
N SER A 355 -6.60 4.31 -11.37
CA SER A 355 -5.83 4.50 -12.60
C SER A 355 -5.56 3.18 -13.32
N ARG A 356 -5.26 2.12 -12.58
CA ARG A 356 -5.14 0.76 -13.14
C ARG A 356 -6.46 0.26 -13.70
N LEU A 357 -7.56 0.39 -12.95
CA LEU A 357 -8.89 -0.07 -13.38
C LEU A 357 -9.37 0.67 -14.64
N ALA A 358 -9.10 1.96 -14.74
CA ALA A 358 -9.47 2.79 -15.89
C ALA A 358 -8.42 2.77 -17.01
N ASN A 359 -7.29 2.07 -16.83
CA ASN A 359 -6.15 2.06 -17.75
C ASN A 359 -5.66 3.47 -18.14
N VAL A 360 -5.49 4.34 -17.15
CA VAL A 360 -5.01 5.72 -17.28
C VAL A 360 -3.70 5.90 -16.53
N ARG A 361 -2.89 6.88 -16.95
CA ARG A 361 -1.75 7.36 -16.17
C ARG A 361 -2.24 8.32 -15.11
N VAL A 362 -1.75 8.18 -13.89
CA VAL A 362 -2.11 9.08 -12.79
C VAL A 362 -0.95 10.02 -12.46
N VAL A 363 -1.26 11.30 -12.34
CA VAL A 363 -0.46 12.31 -11.64
C VAL A 363 -1.24 12.64 -10.37
N ASN A 364 -0.78 12.10 -9.25
CA ASN A 364 -1.41 12.34 -7.96
C ASN A 364 -0.90 13.68 -7.42
N LEU A 365 -1.79 14.65 -7.21
CA LEU A 365 -1.53 15.93 -6.54
C LEU A 365 -2.27 15.96 -5.19
N GLY A 366 -2.26 14.81 -4.51
CA GLY A 366 -2.68 14.66 -3.13
C GLY A 366 -1.63 15.22 -2.17
N PHE A 367 -2.06 16.15 -1.32
CA PHE A 367 -1.21 16.91 -0.42
C PHE A 367 -1.82 16.84 1.00
N GLY A 368 -1.12 16.22 1.94
CA GLY A 368 -1.63 15.93 3.29
C GLY A 368 -2.05 17.19 4.05
N GLY A 369 -3.33 17.32 4.40
CA GLY A 369 -3.82 18.52 5.10
C GLY A 369 -3.85 19.81 4.25
N GLN A 370 -3.46 19.74 2.97
CA GLN A 370 -3.35 20.88 2.07
C GLN A 370 -4.21 20.63 0.83
N CYS A 371 -5.37 21.29 0.74
CA CYS A 371 -6.27 21.18 -0.43
C CYS A 371 -7.10 22.46 -0.63
N PHE A 372 -6.48 23.61 -0.39
CA PHE A 372 -7.13 24.92 -0.35
C PHE A 372 -7.13 25.68 -1.68
N LEU A 373 -7.07 24.96 -2.81
CA LEU A 373 -7.05 25.57 -4.15
C LEU A 373 -5.88 26.55 -4.35
N ASP A 374 -4.69 26.12 -3.93
CA ASP A 374 -3.47 26.89 -4.13
C ASP A 374 -3.28 27.28 -5.60
N GLN A 375 -3.02 28.57 -5.84
CA GLN A 375 -2.91 29.12 -7.20
C GLN A 375 -1.69 28.59 -7.94
N GLY A 376 -0.59 28.32 -7.23
CA GLY A 376 0.59 27.69 -7.80
C GLY A 376 0.29 26.28 -8.27
N VAL A 377 -0.40 25.48 -7.45
CA VAL A 377 -0.83 24.13 -7.84
C VAL A 377 -1.80 24.17 -9.03
N ALA A 378 -2.75 25.11 -9.03
CA ALA A 378 -3.67 25.28 -10.16
C ALA A 378 -2.93 25.63 -11.46
N ARG A 379 -1.89 26.47 -11.39
CA ARG A 379 -1.03 26.79 -12.55
C ARG A 379 -0.23 25.56 -13.00
N ALA A 380 0.30 24.77 -12.08
CA ALA A 380 0.97 23.52 -12.41
C ALA A 380 0.02 22.54 -13.15
N ILE A 381 -1.23 22.42 -12.70
CA ILE A 381 -2.26 21.60 -13.38
C ILE A 381 -2.56 22.13 -14.79
N ARG A 382 -2.69 23.45 -14.95
CA ARG A 382 -2.93 24.09 -16.25
C ARG A 382 -1.79 23.82 -17.25
N ASP A 383 -0.55 23.84 -16.78
CA ASP A 383 0.64 23.80 -17.64
C ASP A 383 1.12 22.37 -17.96
N MET A 384 0.57 21.34 -17.31
CA MET A 384 0.91 19.93 -17.56
C MET A 384 -0.04 19.26 -18.57
N PRO A 385 0.44 18.25 -19.33
CA PRO A 385 -0.43 17.41 -20.15
C PRO A 385 -1.47 16.69 -19.29
N CYS A 386 -2.75 16.83 -19.62
CA CYS A 386 -3.84 16.26 -18.85
C CYS A 386 -5.07 16.05 -19.73
N ASP A 387 -5.68 14.86 -19.65
CA ASP A 387 -6.92 14.49 -20.33
C ASP A 387 -8.14 14.56 -19.40
N CYS A 388 -7.92 14.41 -18.09
CA CYS A 388 -8.97 14.44 -17.08
C CYS A 388 -8.45 15.00 -15.74
N ILE A 389 -9.23 15.89 -15.12
CA ILE A 389 -8.90 16.47 -13.80
C ILE A 389 -10.01 16.11 -12.82
N SER A 390 -9.64 15.54 -11.67
CA SER A 390 -10.54 15.40 -10.53
C SER A 390 -10.08 16.29 -9.38
N LEU A 391 -10.99 17.13 -8.88
CA LEU A 391 -10.73 18.02 -7.75
C LEU A 391 -11.50 17.52 -6.52
N LYS A 392 -10.77 16.97 -5.54
CA LYS A 392 -11.32 16.57 -4.24
C LYS A 392 -10.90 17.56 -3.17
N VAL A 393 -11.65 18.65 -3.09
CA VAL A 393 -11.42 19.73 -2.12
C VAL A 393 -12.34 19.62 -0.91
N ARG A 394 -11.87 20.11 0.23
CA ARG A 394 -12.71 20.29 1.42
C ARG A 394 -13.38 21.67 1.33
N ALA A 395 -14.65 21.77 1.72
CA ALA A 395 -15.25 23.07 1.99
C ALA A 395 -14.47 23.73 3.14
N VAL A 396 -13.90 24.91 2.90
CA VAL A 396 -13.33 25.74 3.97
C VAL A 396 -14.50 26.11 4.89
N PRO A 397 -14.47 25.77 6.20
CA PRO A 397 -15.48 26.27 7.12
C PRO A 397 -15.46 27.79 7.04
N SER A 398 -16.61 28.40 6.78
CA SER A 398 -16.75 29.85 6.78
C SER A 398 -16.30 30.40 8.14
N GLY A 399 -15.12 31.02 8.21
CA GLY A 399 -14.67 31.71 9.42
C GLY A 399 -13.25 31.46 9.92
N GLN A 400 -12.31 30.92 9.12
CA GLN A 400 -10.89 31.12 9.42
C GLN A 400 -10.20 31.85 8.25
N PRO A 401 -9.39 32.88 8.55
CA PRO A 401 -8.75 33.74 7.55
C PRO A 401 -7.71 32.99 6.71
#